data_AF-A0A3E2NE39-F1
#
_entry.id   AF-A0A3E2NE39-F1
#
_cell.length_a   1.000
_cell.length_b   1.000
_cell.length_c   1.000
_cell.angle_alpha   90.00
_cell.angle_beta   90.00
_cell.angle_gamma   90.00
#
_symmetry.space_group_name_H-M   'P 1'
#
loop_
_entity.id
_entity.type
_entity.pdbx_description
1 polymer ?
#
loop_
_entity_poly.entity_id
_entity_poly.type
_entity_poly.pdbx_seq_one_letter_code
_entity_poly.pdbx_strand_id
1 'polypeptide(L)'
;MNRIKEVALQVIEEKSDLLWELALYLWDNPEYNFNEYASSKAVSGLLETFGFQIERGICGLDTAFCGRYDSGKPGPHIGFLAEYDAVPGMGHSCGHNLMAAMAVGAGAAVKSVIDQLGGIITVYGTPAEEGGGGKVIMLERGAFKELDAAMIIHSANETVVNDISYSVTDIIVTYHGKKAHGATWPEEGVSALEPLLLLFQYINGQRLSWNGRGTILGVITDGGREPVTIPEVTEAKFTVRSFDQKFKEKILKEFLEAGESIARMTRTTVQYKQAGYTYEDIRNNPGLEALLEKNFTELGEVVMPRRKELGIGCTDVGNITHVIPALQSYVKVVPELRGHTREFEEACKSEDGKRALLTGAKALALTALDLLSSPEAMEKVKKSFEERRECFE
;
A
#
# COMPACT_ATOMS: atom_id res chain seq x y z
N MET A 1 -8.91 0.59 31.34
CA MET A 1 -7.55 0.79 30.79
C MET A 1 -6.54 0.59 31.91
N ASN A 2 -5.36 0.01 31.65
CA ASN A 2 -4.33 -0.18 32.68
C ASN A 2 -3.38 1.04 32.72
N ARG A 3 -2.60 1.17 33.81
CA ARG A 3 -1.68 2.31 34.00
C ARG A 3 -0.66 2.47 32.86
N ILE A 4 -0.19 1.38 32.26
CA ILE A 4 0.77 1.41 31.15
C ILE A 4 0.15 2.06 29.92
N LYS A 5 -1.08 1.67 29.56
CA LYS A 5 -1.83 2.27 28.46
C LYS A 5 -2.13 3.76 28.74
N GLU A 6 -2.51 4.11 29.97
CA GLU A 6 -2.74 5.52 30.36
C GLU A 6 -1.50 6.41 30.15
N VAL A 7 -0.32 5.94 30.57
CA VAL A 7 0.96 6.66 30.36
C VAL A 7 1.25 6.84 28.87
N ALA A 8 1.09 5.77 28.08
CA ALA A 8 1.33 5.85 26.64
C ALA A 8 0.38 6.84 25.94
N LEU A 9 -0.90 6.86 26.32
CA LEU A 9 -1.86 7.84 25.80
C LEU A 9 -1.50 9.27 26.20
N GLN A 10 -1.08 9.48 27.46
CA GLN A 10 -0.66 10.79 27.95
C GLN A 10 0.54 11.32 27.15
N VAL A 11 1.50 10.46 26.79
CA VAL A 11 2.64 10.86 25.95
C VAL A 11 2.18 11.36 24.56
N ILE A 12 1.16 10.74 23.97
CA ILE A 12 0.62 11.22 22.68
C ILE A 12 -0.01 12.60 22.84
N GLU A 13 -0.73 12.86 23.94
CA GLU A 13 -1.30 14.18 24.22
C GLU A 13 -0.21 15.23 24.43
N GLU A 14 0.82 14.92 25.21
CA GLU A 14 1.95 15.81 25.48
C GLU A 14 2.77 16.13 24.21
N LYS A 15 2.77 15.21 23.23
CA LYS A 15 3.44 15.38 21.94
C LYS A 15 2.51 15.85 20.82
N SER A 16 1.23 16.10 21.12
CA SER A 16 0.20 16.37 20.11
C SER A 16 0.55 17.52 19.17
N ASP A 17 1.12 18.61 19.69
CA ASP A 17 1.52 19.76 18.88
C ASP A 17 2.71 19.45 17.98
N LEU A 18 3.73 18.74 18.45
CA LEU A 18 4.87 18.31 17.62
C LEU A 18 4.45 17.35 16.50
N LEU A 19 3.53 16.43 16.81
CA LEU A 19 3.00 15.50 15.82
C LEU A 19 2.15 16.23 14.77
N TRP A 20 1.39 17.24 15.19
CA TRP A 20 0.60 18.07 14.29
C TRP A 20 1.46 18.98 13.41
N GLU A 21 2.49 19.59 13.99
CA GLU A 21 3.50 20.38 13.25
C GLU A 21 4.19 19.52 12.18
N LEU A 22 4.54 18.26 12.49
CA LEU A 22 5.05 17.33 11.49
C LEU A 22 4.03 17.10 10.37
N ALA A 23 2.77 16.79 10.70
CA ALA A 23 1.74 16.55 9.69
C ALA A 23 1.47 17.78 8.80
N LEU A 24 1.51 18.99 9.36
CA LEU A 24 1.38 20.24 8.60
C LEU A 24 2.62 20.49 7.73
N TYR A 25 3.82 20.25 8.24
CA TYR A 25 5.05 20.39 7.47
C TYR A 25 5.04 19.49 6.23
N LEU A 26 4.65 18.21 6.39
CA LEU A 26 4.51 17.29 5.26
C LEU A 26 3.45 17.78 4.27
N TRP A 27 2.29 18.21 4.79
CA TRP A 27 1.20 18.77 3.97
C TRP A 27 1.65 19.97 3.12
N ASP A 28 2.39 20.91 3.71
CA ASP A 28 2.89 22.12 3.04
C ASP A 28 4.03 21.84 2.05
N ASN A 29 4.68 20.68 2.14
CA ASN A 29 5.86 20.31 1.35
C ASN A 29 5.67 18.94 0.67
N PRO A 30 4.67 18.80 -0.23
CA PRO A 30 4.39 17.53 -0.87
C PRO A 30 5.57 17.09 -1.75
N GLU A 31 6.09 15.89 -1.47
CA GLU A 31 7.13 15.24 -2.26
C GLU A 31 6.63 13.91 -2.81
N TYR A 32 7.15 13.49 -3.96
CA TYR A 32 6.58 12.39 -4.75
C TYR A 32 7.46 11.14 -4.70
N ASN A 33 6.92 10.02 -5.19
CA ASN A 33 7.57 8.71 -5.26
C ASN A 33 9.09 8.78 -5.44
N PHE A 34 9.82 8.28 -4.44
CA PHE A 34 11.29 8.19 -4.34
C PHE A 34 12.05 9.52 -4.26
N ASN A 35 11.35 10.64 -4.11
CA ASN A 35 11.93 11.97 -3.99
C ASN A 35 11.50 12.66 -2.68
N GLU A 36 10.99 11.90 -1.71
CA GLU A 36 10.50 12.35 -0.40
C GLU A 36 11.62 12.67 0.60
N TYR A 37 12.62 13.43 0.18
CA TYR A 37 13.82 13.71 0.98
C TYR A 37 13.53 14.58 2.20
N ALA A 38 12.75 15.66 2.05
CA ALA A 38 12.37 16.53 3.14
C ALA A 38 11.42 15.83 4.11
N SER A 39 10.45 15.08 3.59
CA SER A 39 9.50 14.27 4.35
C SER A 39 10.19 13.19 5.16
N SER A 40 11.02 12.35 4.53
CA SER A 40 11.79 11.31 5.20
C SER A 40 12.67 11.89 6.32
N LYS A 41 13.35 13.01 6.04
CA LYS A 41 14.18 13.70 7.03
C LYS A 41 13.37 14.24 8.20
N ALA A 42 12.20 14.84 7.96
CA ALA A 42 11.35 15.40 9.01
C ALA A 42 10.80 14.30 9.92
N VAL A 43 10.25 13.23 9.34
CA VAL A 43 9.67 12.10 10.09
C VAL A 43 10.74 11.39 10.92
N SER A 44 11.87 11.03 10.29
CA SER A 44 12.97 10.37 10.99
C SER A 44 13.64 11.28 12.03
N GLY A 45 13.76 12.58 11.74
CA GLY A 45 14.29 13.57 12.67
C GLY A 45 13.46 13.70 13.94
N LEU A 46 12.12 13.73 13.84
CA LEU A 46 11.26 13.79 15.02
C LEU A 46 11.41 12.53 15.89
N LEU A 47 11.46 11.33 15.28
CA LEU A 47 11.74 10.08 15.99
C LEU A 47 13.09 10.08 16.70
N GLU A 48 14.12 10.66 16.08
CA GLU A 48 15.45 10.82 16.68
C GLU A 48 15.37 11.65 17.98
N THR A 49 14.60 12.75 17.99
CA THR A 49 14.37 13.55 19.21
C THR A 49 13.63 12.79 20.30
N PHE A 50 12.84 11.78 19.92
CA PHE A 50 12.19 10.87 20.85
C PHE A 50 13.10 9.74 21.31
N GLY A 51 14.37 9.70 20.85
CA GLY A 51 15.40 8.77 21.30
C GLY A 51 15.37 7.41 20.60
N PHE A 52 14.89 7.36 19.36
CA PHE A 52 15.06 6.21 18.48
C PHE A 52 16.45 6.19 17.82
N GLN A 53 16.98 5.00 17.57
CA GLN A 53 18.16 4.84 16.72
C GLN A 53 17.71 4.85 15.26
N ILE A 54 18.16 5.83 14.49
CA ILE A 54 17.73 6.05 13.11
C ILE A 54 18.80 5.56 12.13
N GLU A 55 18.39 4.70 11.21
CA GLU A 55 19.14 4.35 10.01
C GLU A 55 18.37 4.85 8.77
N ARG A 56 18.96 5.77 8.00
CA ARG A 56 18.36 6.34 6.78
C ARG A 56 19.00 5.71 5.54
N GLY A 57 18.30 5.69 4.42
CA GLY A 57 18.80 5.11 3.17
C GLY A 57 18.76 3.58 3.15
N ILE A 58 17.90 2.96 3.96
CA ILE A 58 17.86 1.50 4.10
C ILE A 58 17.38 0.84 2.81
N CYS A 59 17.76 -0.43 2.64
CA CYS A 59 17.35 -1.21 1.48
C CYS A 59 17.64 -0.50 0.15
N GLY A 60 18.69 0.33 0.05
CA GLY A 60 19.06 1.04 -1.17
C GLY A 60 17.98 2.02 -1.68
N LEU A 61 17.15 2.55 -0.79
CA LEU A 61 16.17 3.60 -1.07
C LEU A 61 16.53 4.81 -0.22
N ASP A 62 16.97 5.91 -0.85
CA ASP A 62 17.50 7.09 -0.15
C ASP A 62 16.51 7.70 0.84
N THR A 63 15.22 7.63 0.53
CA THR A 63 14.14 8.20 1.33
C THR A 63 13.58 7.22 2.34
N ALA A 64 13.92 5.93 2.30
CA ALA A 64 13.50 4.97 3.32
C ALA A 64 14.33 5.09 4.60
N PHE A 65 13.73 4.80 5.75
CA PHE A 65 14.46 4.74 7.02
C PHE A 65 13.90 3.69 7.98
N CYS A 66 14.69 3.30 8.98
CA CYS A 66 14.31 2.49 10.12
C CYS A 66 14.62 3.27 11.41
N GLY A 67 13.61 3.51 12.24
CA GLY A 67 13.76 4.03 13.59
C GLY A 67 13.50 2.94 14.61
N ARG A 68 14.56 2.38 15.20
CA ARG A 68 14.49 1.25 16.13
C ARG A 68 14.69 1.68 17.58
N TYR A 69 13.91 1.09 18.48
CA TYR A 69 14.17 1.11 19.91
C TYR A 69 14.04 -0.29 20.49
N ASP A 70 15.10 -0.75 21.14
CA ASP A 70 15.22 -2.08 21.74
C ASP A 70 15.32 -1.92 23.26
N SER A 71 14.38 -2.54 23.99
CA SER A 71 14.37 -2.48 25.46
C SER A 71 15.52 -3.28 26.11
N GLY A 72 16.22 -4.11 25.33
CA GLY A 72 17.23 -5.06 25.81
C GLY A 72 16.64 -6.25 26.57
N LYS A 73 15.31 -6.37 26.62
CA LYS A 73 14.58 -7.46 27.28
C LYS A 73 13.84 -8.30 26.24
N PRO A 74 13.70 -9.63 26.46
CA PRO A 74 12.93 -10.48 25.56
C PRO A 74 11.49 -9.98 25.39
N GLY A 75 10.96 -10.11 24.18
CA GLY A 75 9.58 -9.73 23.83
C GLY A 75 9.42 -9.66 22.32
N PRO A 76 8.20 -9.44 21.82
CA PRO A 76 7.95 -9.37 20.39
C PRO A 76 8.56 -8.12 19.75
N HIS A 77 8.85 -8.20 18.45
CA HIS A 77 9.28 -7.08 17.62
C HIS A 77 8.11 -6.56 16.79
N ILE A 78 7.61 -5.38 17.17
CA ILE A 78 6.44 -4.75 16.51
C ILE A 78 6.91 -3.60 15.60
N GLY A 79 6.33 -3.53 14.40
CA GLY A 79 6.59 -2.50 13.40
C GLY A 79 5.41 -1.55 13.18
N PHE A 80 5.68 -0.26 13.06
CA PHE A 80 4.76 0.72 12.50
C PHE A 80 5.28 1.21 11.15
N LEU A 81 4.42 1.29 10.14
CA LEU A 81 4.77 1.77 8.81
C LEU A 81 4.32 3.22 8.65
N ALA A 82 5.21 4.07 8.15
CA ALA A 82 5.01 5.50 7.97
C ALA A 82 5.16 5.85 6.48
N GLU A 83 4.05 6.14 5.81
CA GLU A 83 4.01 6.66 4.44
C GLU A 83 3.99 8.18 4.46
N TYR A 84 4.64 8.81 3.48
CA TYR A 84 4.80 10.28 3.42
C TYR A 84 5.02 10.81 1.99
N ASP A 85 4.77 9.99 0.98
CA ASP A 85 4.69 10.42 -0.41
C ASP A 85 3.35 11.12 -0.68
N ALA A 86 3.37 12.04 -1.63
CA ALA A 86 2.23 12.80 -2.11
C ALA A 86 1.88 12.40 -3.55
N VAL A 87 0.68 12.80 -3.98
CA VAL A 87 0.20 12.55 -5.34
C VAL A 87 0.54 13.75 -6.25
N PRO A 88 1.19 13.53 -7.41
CA PRO A 88 1.49 14.61 -8.36
C PRO A 88 0.26 15.44 -8.74
N GLY A 89 0.32 16.75 -8.46
CA GLY A 89 -0.76 17.70 -8.75
C GLY A 89 -1.94 17.68 -7.77
N MET A 90 -1.94 16.79 -6.77
CA MET A 90 -3.00 16.71 -5.74
C MET A 90 -2.47 16.83 -4.30
N GLY A 91 -1.16 16.86 -4.09
CA GLY A 91 -0.58 16.98 -2.74
C GLY A 91 -0.85 15.73 -1.90
N HIS A 92 -1.02 15.90 -0.59
CA HIS A 92 -1.33 14.80 0.32
C HIS A 92 -2.82 14.41 0.31
N SER A 93 -3.39 14.25 -0.88
CA SER A 93 -4.79 13.86 -1.08
C SER A 93 -5.15 12.43 -0.66
N CYS A 94 -4.15 11.61 -0.31
CA CYS A 94 -4.34 10.31 0.33
C CYS A 94 -4.16 10.38 1.87
N GLY A 95 -3.66 11.52 2.37
CA GLY A 95 -3.46 11.79 3.79
C GLY A 95 -2.22 11.16 4.41
N HIS A 96 -1.22 10.81 3.59
CA HIS A 96 0.06 10.24 4.07
C HIS A 96 0.77 11.17 5.07
N ASN A 97 0.53 12.49 5.01
CA ASN A 97 1.00 13.44 6.02
C ASN A 97 0.52 13.10 7.45
N LEU A 98 -0.75 12.66 7.59
CA LEU A 98 -1.31 12.22 8.86
C LEU A 98 -0.75 10.85 9.26
N MET A 99 -0.64 9.92 8.29
CA MET A 99 -0.19 8.55 8.53
C MET A 99 1.24 8.48 9.06
N ALA A 100 2.15 9.27 8.50
CA ALA A 100 3.50 9.41 9.03
C ALA A 100 3.49 9.86 10.50
N ALA A 101 2.72 10.90 10.82
CA ALA A 101 2.64 11.43 12.17
C ALA A 101 1.96 10.44 13.15
N MET A 102 0.97 9.65 12.70
CA MET A 102 0.37 8.56 13.49
C MET A 102 1.42 7.54 13.90
N ALA A 103 2.24 7.08 12.96
CA ALA A 103 3.29 6.09 13.22
C ALA A 103 4.37 6.63 14.18
N VAL A 104 4.75 7.90 14.03
CA VAL A 104 5.70 8.56 14.95
C VAL A 104 5.13 8.69 16.35
N GLY A 105 3.87 9.12 16.48
CA GLY A 105 3.18 9.22 17.77
C GLY A 105 3.04 7.87 18.46
N ALA A 106 2.67 6.83 17.70
CA ALA A 106 2.58 5.47 18.22
C ALA A 106 3.94 4.94 18.70
N GLY A 107 5.00 5.17 17.92
CA GLY A 107 6.37 4.83 18.31
C GLY A 107 6.77 5.51 19.62
N ALA A 108 6.56 6.82 19.74
CA ALA A 108 6.88 7.59 20.95
C ALA A 108 6.13 7.06 22.19
N ALA A 109 4.85 6.75 22.03
CA ALA A 109 4.00 6.24 23.09
C ALA A 109 4.48 4.87 23.60
N VAL A 110 4.71 3.92 22.69
CA VAL A 110 5.20 2.57 23.06
C VAL A 110 6.58 2.66 23.70
N LYS A 111 7.48 3.47 23.12
CA LYS A 111 8.85 3.66 23.64
C LYS A 111 8.85 4.15 25.09
N SER A 112 7.87 4.96 25.50
CA SER A 112 7.78 5.47 26.88
C SER A 112 7.55 4.40 27.96
N VAL A 113 7.08 3.21 27.57
CA VAL A 113 6.70 2.14 28.50
C VAL A 113 7.32 0.78 28.17
N ILE A 114 7.90 0.59 26.99
CA ILE A 114 8.41 -0.71 26.51
C ILE A 114 9.51 -1.29 27.42
N ASP A 115 10.30 -0.46 28.10
CA ASP A 115 11.30 -0.93 29.07
C ASP A 115 10.68 -1.71 30.25
N GLN A 116 9.39 -1.54 30.53
CA GLN A 116 8.66 -2.30 31.55
C GLN A 116 8.12 -3.64 31.02
N LEU A 117 7.92 -3.75 29.70
CA LEU A 117 7.28 -4.89 29.03
C LEU A 117 8.29 -5.85 28.38
N GLY A 118 9.35 -5.30 27.80
CA GLY A 118 10.28 -6.02 26.93
C GLY A 118 9.88 -5.98 25.46
N GLY A 119 10.78 -6.44 24.58
CA GLY A 119 10.60 -6.42 23.13
C GLY A 119 11.23 -5.22 22.43
N ILE A 120 10.87 -5.07 21.16
CA ILE A 120 11.44 -4.10 20.22
C ILE A 120 10.30 -3.38 19.51
N ILE A 121 10.41 -2.07 19.35
CA ILE A 121 9.52 -1.28 18.52
C ILE A 121 10.32 -0.65 17.38
N THR A 122 9.78 -0.67 16.16
CA THR A 122 10.42 -0.05 15.01
C THR A 122 9.41 0.74 14.18
N VAL A 123 9.76 1.97 13.84
CA VAL A 123 9.00 2.78 12.88
C VAL A 123 9.77 2.80 11.56
N TYR A 124 9.17 2.24 10.52
CA TYR A 124 9.73 2.23 9.18
C TYR A 124 9.18 3.41 8.39
N GLY A 125 10.06 4.22 7.84
CA GLY A 125 9.69 5.15 6.79
C GLY A 125 9.63 4.45 5.45
N THR A 126 8.43 4.36 4.87
CA THR A 126 8.16 3.58 3.66
C THR A 126 7.75 4.52 2.52
N PRO A 127 8.65 4.82 1.58
CA PRO A 127 8.39 5.79 0.50
C PRO A 127 7.51 5.19 -0.61
N ALA A 128 7.01 6.06 -1.49
CA ALA A 128 6.46 5.73 -2.80
C ALA A 128 5.36 4.65 -2.81
N GLU A 129 4.37 4.74 -1.93
CA GLU A 129 3.19 3.86 -1.94
C GLU A 129 2.28 4.13 -3.14
N GLU A 130 2.22 5.37 -3.63
CA GLU A 130 1.34 5.83 -4.73
C GLU A 130 1.81 5.35 -6.13
N GLY A 131 2.20 4.08 -6.23
CA GLY A 131 2.61 3.39 -7.47
C GLY A 131 4.11 3.12 -7.60
N GLY A 132 4.93 3.56 -6.64
CA GLY A 132 6.37 3.27 -6.64
C GLY A 132 6.72 1.89 -6.06
N GLY A 133 5.96 1.41 -5.09
CA GLY A 133 6.12 0.09 -4.48
C GLY A 133 7.27 0.02 -3.48
N GLY A 134 7.50 1.09 -2.71
CA GLY A 134 8.62 1.13 -1.78
C GLY A 134 8.59 -0.01 -0.76
N LYS A 135 7.42 -0.42 -0.26
CA LYS A 135 7.32 -1.56 0.66
C LYS A 135 7.59 -2.88 -0.03
N VAL A 136 7.27 -3.03 -1.31
CA VAL A 136 7.66 -4.21 -2.10
C VAL A 136 9.19 -4.33 -2.16
N ILE A 137 9.88 -3.24 -2.51
CA ILE A 137 11.34 -3.20 -2.60
C ILE A 137 11.98 -3.49 -1.23
N MET A 138 11.46 -2.86 -0.17
CA MET A 138 11.94 -3.07 1.20
C MET A 138 11.74 -4.51 1.66
N LEU A 139 10.59 -5.12 1.35
CA LEU A 139 10.27 -6.51 1.66
C LEU A 139 11.22 -7.48 0.96
N GLU A 140 11.43 -7.33 -0.35
CA GLU A 140 12.36 -8.15 -1.13
C GLU A 140 13.80 -8.04 -0.61
N ARG A 141 14.19 -6.86 -0.14
CA ARG A 141 15.52 -6.58 0.44
C ARG A 141 15.60 -6.92 1.94
N GLY A 142 14.53 -7.48 2.51
CA GLY A 142 14.52 -8.07 3.84
C GLY A 142 14.31 -7.12 5.02
N ALA A 143 13.80 -5.89 4.79
CA ALA A 143 13.57 -4.90 5.85
C ALA A 143 12.71 -5.43 7.01
N PHE A 144 11.71 -6.25 6.69
CA PHE A 144 10.68 -6.66 7.64
C PHE A 144 10.89 -8.05 8.25
N LYS A 145 12.02 -8.72 7.96
CA LYS A 145 12.26 -10.12 8.34
C LYS A 145 12.26 -10.37 9.85
N GLU A 146 12.64 -9.39 10.65
CA GLU A 146 12.71 -9.52 12.12
C GLU A 146 11.38 -9.23 12.81
N LEU A 147 10.37 -8.71 12.09
CA LEU A 147 9.09 -8.33 12.69
C LEU A 147 8.23 -9.54 13.04
N ASP A 148 7.71 -9.54 14.26
CA ASP A 148 6.62 -10.45 14.68
C ASP A 148 5.26 -9.95 14.21
N ALA A 149 5.07 -8.62 14.12
CA ALA A 149 3.88 -8.01 13.53
C ALA A 149 4.15 -6.60 12.98
N ALA A 150 3.38 -6.17 11.99
CA ALA A 150 3.42 -4.81 11.44
C ALA A 150 2.04 -4.18 11.32
N MET A 151 1.91 -2.87 11.55
CA MET A 151 0.63 -2.16 11.46
C MET A 151 0.77 -0.80 10.79
N ILE A 152 -0.28 -0.40 10.07
CA ILE A 152 -0.47 0.95 9.54
C ILE A 152 -1.96 1.33 9.63
N ILE A 153 -2.21 2.60 9.90
CA ILE A 153 -3.57 3.17 9.87
C ILE A 153 -3.58 4.29 8.84
N HIS A 154 -4.46 4.15 7.86
CA HIS A 154 -4.64 5.10 6.79
C HIS A 154 -5.78 6.07 7.13
N SER A 155 -5.63 7.34 6.77
CA SER A 155 -6.70 8.33 6.89
C SER A 155 -7.79 8.08 5.86
N ALA A 156 -9.05 7.98 6.27
CA ALA A 156 -10.16 7.77 5.33
C ALA A 156 -11.44 8.46 5.80
N ASN A 157 -12.57 8.11 5.20
CA ASN A 157 -13.89 8.66 5.56
C ASN A 157 -14.68 7.82 6.57
N GLU A 158 -14.24 6.59 6.83
CA GLU A 158 -14.80 5.71 7.86
C GLU A 158 -13.66 5.08 8.66
N THR A 159 -13.94 4.74 9.93
CA THR A 159 -13.02 3.95 10.75
C THR A 159 -13.34 2.47 10.49
N VAL A 160 -12.37 1.70 9.99
CA VAL A 160 -12.53 0.27 9.68
C VAL A 160 -11.26 -0.46 10.11
N VAL A 161 -11.39 -1.72 10.52
CA VAL A 161 -10.22 -2.54 10.93
C VAL A 161 -9.74 -3.49 9.84
N ASN A 162 -10.60 -3.80 8.87
CA ASN A 162 -10.39 -4.82 7.86
C ASN A 162 -10.40 -4.23 6.46
N ASP A 163 -9.44 -3.35 6.16
CA ASP A 163 -9.31 -2.84 4.80
C ASP A 163 -9.15 -3.97 3.77
N ILE A 164 -9.55 -3.70 2.54
CA ILE A 164 -9.46 -4.62 1.40
C ILE A 164 -8.86 -3.87 0.23
N SER A 165 -7.97 -4.53 -0.51
CA SER A 165 -7.35 -3.99 -1.72
C SER A 165 -7.44 -4.97 -2.87
N TYR A 166 -7.27 -4.46 -4.08
CA TYR A 166 -6.98 -5.30 -5.22
C TYR A 166 -5.52 -5.76 -5.20
N SER A 167 -5.31 -7.02 -5.54
CA SER A 167 -4.06 -7.48 -6.14
C SER A 167 -3.99 -6.97 -7.59
N VAL A 168 -2.90 -6.32 -7.97
CA VAL A 168 -2.71 -5.67 -9.28
C VAL A 168 -1.33 -5.94 -9.87
N THR A 169 -1.29 -6.19 -11.18
CA THR A 169 -0.07 -6.18 -11.97
C THR A 169 -0.30 -5.39 -13.26
N ASP A 170 0.54 -4.39 -13.50
CA ASP A 170 0.47 -3.57 -14.71
C ASP A 170 1.49 -4.06 -15.75
N ILE A 171 1.05 -4.19 -17.00
CA ILE A 171 1.82 -4.75 -18.12
C ILE A 171 1.72 -3.83 -19.33
N ILE A 172 2.86 -3.47 -19.90
CA ILE A 172 2.98 -2.91 -21.24
C ILE A 172 3.12 -4.07 -22.24
N VAL A 173 2.30 -4.03 -23.28
CA VAL A 173 2.32 -4.99 -24.39
C VAL A 173 2.72 -4.26 -25.66
N THR A 174 3.76 -4.71 -26.32
CA THR A 174 4.23 -4.16 -27.59
C THR A 174 4.20 -5.25 -28.66
N TYR A 175 3.45 -5.03 -29.73
CA TYR A 175 3.47 -5.89 -30.91
C TYR A 175 4.38 -5.30 -31.98
N HIS A 176 5.14 -6.18 -32.66
CA HIS A 176 6.01 -5.83 -33.77
C HIS A 176 5.62 -6.61 -35.03
N GLY A 177 5.48 -5.91 -36.13
CA GLY A 177 5.11 -6.41 -37.45
C GLY A 177 6.06 -5.86 -38.51
N LYS A 178 5.52 -5.46 -39.66
CA LYS A 178 6.29 -4.94 -40.80
C LYS A 178 5.52 -3.83 -41.51
N LYS A 179 6.16 -2.68 -41.70
CA LYS A 179 5.56 -1.52 -42.34
C LYS A 179 5.34 -1.78 -43.83
N ALA A 180 4.21 -1.28 -44.34
CA ALA A 180 3.96 -1.16 -45.77
C ALA A 180 2.91 -0.08 -46.06
N HIS A 181 2.79 0.32 -47.32
CA HIS A 181 1.70 1.19 -47.75
C HIS A 181 0.40 0.38 -47.84
N GLY A 182 -0.52 0.57 -46.91
CA GLY A 182 -1.72 -0.26 -46.74
C GLY A 182 -2.68 -0.21 -47.93
N ALA A 183 -2.65 0.86 -48.73
CA ALA A 183 -3.47 0.98 -49.93
C ALA A 183 -2.79 0.57 -51.23
N THR A 184 -1.49 0.25 -51.22
CA THR A 184 -0.71 0.00 -52.46
C THR A 184 -0.01 -1.34 -52.46
N TRP A 185 0.64 -1.71 -51.36
CA TRP A 185 1.36 -2.98 -51.21
C TRP A 185 1.03 -3.65 -49.88
N PRO A 186 -0.26 -3.89 -49.55
CA PRO A 186 -0.65 -4.48 -48.28
C PRO A 186 0.00 -5.85 -48.03
N GLU A 187 0.26 -6.63 -49.08
CA GLU A 187 0.89 -7.95 -49.04
C GLU A 187 2.35 -7.92 -48.56
N GLU A 188 3.02 -6.77 -48.64
CA GLU A 188 4.39 -6.61 -48.17
C GLU A 188 4.48 -6.33 -46.66
N GLY A 189 3.36 -5.99 -46.02
CA GLY A 189 3.27 -5.62 -44.62
C GLY A 189 2.74 -6.71 -43.69
N VAL A 190 2.93 -6.50 -42.40
CA VAL A 190 2.32 -7.27 -41.31
C VAL A 190 1.87 -6.29 -40.24
N SER A 191 0.56 -6.19 -40.00
CA SER A 191 0.00 -5.17 -39.10
C SER A 191 0.23 -5.54 -37.63
N ALA A 192 0.94 -4.69 -36.89
CA ALA A 192 1.04 -4.79 -35.44
C ALA A 192 -0.26 -4.34 -34.73
N LEU A 193 -1.18 -3.64 -35.41
CA LEU A 193 -2.45 -3.22 -34.82
C LEU A 193 -3.45 -4.36 -34.71
N GLU A 194 -3.49 -5.26 -35.68
CA GLU A 194 -4.39 -6.41 -35.70
C GLU A 194 -4.30 -7.29 -34.43
N PRO A 195 -3.12 -7.79 -34.03
CA PRO A 195 -3.01 -8.60 -32.82
C PRO A 195 -3.41 -7.83 -31.56
N LEU A 196 -3.14 -6.53 -31.50
CA LEU A 196 -3.54 -5.71 -30.37
C LEU A 196 -5.07 -5.62 -30.24
N LEU A 197 -5.78 -5.43 -31.35
CA LEU A 197 -7.24 -5.43 -31.37
C LEU A 197 -7.83 -6.80 -30.98
N LEU A 198 -7.23 -7.89 -31.45
CA LEU A 198 -7.62 -9.26 -31.07
C LEU A 198 -7.41 -9.51 -29.58
N LEU A 199 -6.37 -8.93 -28.96
CA LEU A 199 -6.13 -9.04 -27.53
C LEU A 199 -7.24 -8.35 -26.72
N PHE A 200 -7.72 -7.17 -27.14
CA PHE A 200 -8.90 -6.53 -26.52
C PHE A 200 -10.17 -7.38 -26.69
N GLN A 201 -10.36 -8.02 -27.85
CA GLN A 201 -11.49 -8.93 -28.07
C GLN A 201 -11.40 -10.16 -27.17
N TYR A 202 -10.21 -10.74 -27.00
CA TYR A 202 -9.97 -11.84 -26.07
C TYR A 202 -10.39 -11.46 -24.65
N ILE A 203 -9.93 -10.30 -24.14
CA ILE A 203 -10.29 -9.77 -22.81
C ILE A 203 -11.81 -9.68 -22.66
N ASN A 204 -12.51 -9.15 -23.68
CA ASN A 204 -13.97 -9.03 -23.64
C ASN A 204 -14.66 -10.40 -23.60
N GLY A 205 -14.15 -11.39 -24.34
CA GLY A 205 -14.64 -12.76 -24.30
C GLY A 205 -14.45 -13.45 -22.95
N GLN A 206 -13.38 -13.12 -22.22
CA GLN A 206 -13.11 -13.72 -20.90
C GLN A 206 -13.97 -13.18 -19.76
N ARG A 207 -14.72 -12.08 -19.95
CA ARG A 207 -15.54 -11.52 -18.87
C ARG A 207 -16.55 -12.52 -18.31
N LEU A 208 -17.09 -13.40 -19.17
CA LEU A 208 -17.99 -14.48 -18.77
C LEU A 208 -17.27 -15.56 -17.94
N SER A 209 -16.06 -15.96 -18.34
CA SER A 209 -15.28 -17.01 -17.64
C SER A 209 -14.73 -16.51 -16.31
N TRP A 210 -14.38 -15.22 -16.23
CA TRP A 210 -13.89 -14.61 -14.99
C TRP A 210 -14.99 -14.42 -13.96
N ASN A 211 -16.26 -14.27 -14.39
CA ASN A 211 -17.43 -14.16 -13.52
C ASN A 211 -17.26 -13.12 -12.39
N GLY A 212 -16.72 -11.94 -12.75
CA GLY A 212 -16.49 -10.84 -11.81
C GLY A 212 -15.35 -11.04 -10.80
N ARG A 213 -14.64 -12.19 -10.83
CA ARG A 213 -13.52 -12.44 -9.90
C ARG A 213 -12.26 -11.65 -10.26
N GLY A 214 -12.11 -11.24 -11.51
CA GLY A 214 -10.97 -10.46 -11.97
C GLY A 214 -11.34 -9.61 -13.16
N THR A 215 -10.50 -8.63 -13.46
CA THR A 215 -10.69 -7.71 -14.59
C THR A 215 -9.35 -7.33 -15.15
N ILE A 216 -9.28 -7.24 -16.48
CA ILE A 216 -8.18 -6.60 -17.19
C ILE A 216 -8.74 -5.32 -17.81
N LEU A 217 -8.16 -4.19 -17.47
CA LEU A 217 -8.43 -2.90 -18.11
C LEU A 217 -7.23 -2.55 -18.98
N GLY A 218 -7.46 -1.84 -20.09
CA GLY A 218 -6.35 -1.44 -20.94
C GLY A 218 -6.65 -0.25 -21.83
N VAL A 219 -5.58 0.36 -22.32
CA VAL A 219 -5.60 1.49 -23.25
C VAL A 219 -4.52 1.30 -24.31
N ILE A 220 -4.86 1.60 -25.56
CA ILE A 220 -3.88 1.64 -26.65
C ILE A 220 -3.11 2.97 -26.55
N THR A 221 -1.80 2.88 -26.31
CA THR A 221 -0.91 4.05 -26.19
C THR A 221 -0.29 4.43 -27.53
N ASP A 222 -0.09 3.46 -28.42
CA ASP A 222 0.24 3.69 -29.83
C ASP A 222 -0.48 2.67 -30.72
N GLY A 223 -1.44 3.14 -31.52
CA GLY A 223 -2.21 2.32 -32.46
C GLY A 223 -1.80 2.50 -33.92
N GLY A 224 -0.72 3.23 -34.20
CA GLY A 224 -0.40 3.75 -35.53
C GLY A 224 -0.82 5.21 -35.71
N ARG A 225 -0.26 5.85 -36.75
CA ARG A 225 -0.34 7.31 -36.96
C ARG A 225 -1.14 7.72 -38.18
N GLU A 226 -1.13 6.90 -39.24
CA GLU A 226 -1.70 7.23 -40.53
C GLU A 226 -2.54 6.06 -41.07
N PRO A 227 -3.80 6.28 -41.49
CA PRO A 227 -4.68 5.21 -41.97
C PRO A 227 -4.16 4.46 -43.20
N VAL A 228 -3.34 5.12 -44.03
CA VAL A 228 -2.79 4.55 -45.28
C VAL A 228 -1.53 3.71 -45.06
N THR A 229 -1.04 3.61 -43.82
CA THR A 229 0.19 2.89 -43.48
C THR A 229 -0.12 1.70 -42.57
N ILE A 230 0.44 0.53 -42.89
CA ILE A 230 0.40 -0.63 -41.98
C ILE A 230 1.38 -0.36 -40.83
N PRO A 231 0.92 -0.31 -39.56
CA PRO A 231 1.79 -0.04 -38.43
C PRO A 231 2.69 -1.24 -38.15
N GLU A 232 3.99 -0.99 -38.05
CA GLU A 232 5.00 -2.00 -37.72
C GLU A 232 5.23 -2.17 -36.22
N VAL A 233 4.80 -1.21 -35.40
CA VAL A 233 4.83 -1.29 -33.94
C VAL A 233 3.53 -0.70 -33.40
N THR A 234 2.96 -1.36 -32.39
CA THR A 234 1.87 -0.82 -31.57
C THR A 234 2.13 -1.12 -30.11
N GLU A 235 1.57 -0.29 -29.23
CA GLU A 235 1.72 -0.43 -27.78
C GLU A 235 0.37 -0.24 -27.08
N ALA A 236 0.15 -1.01 -26.03
CA ALA A 236 -0.91 -0.78 -25.07
C ALA A 236 -0.43 -1.03 -23.64
N LYS A 237 -1.11 -0.37 -22.70
CA LYS A 237 -0.95 -0.57 -21.26
C LYS A 237 -2.17 -1.28 -20.71
N PHE A 238 -1.94 -2.29 -19.89
CA PHE A 238 -2.96 -3.07 -19.22
C PHE A 238 -2.72 -3.12 -17.71
N THR A 239 -3.80 -3.19 -16.95
CA THR A 239 -3.81 -3.43 -15.51
C THR A 239 -4.67 -4.65 -15.22
N VAL A 240 -4.03 -5.70 -14.70
CA VAL A 240 -4.66 -6.97 -14.36
C VAL A 240 -4.96 -6.97 -12.87
N ARG A 241 -6.23 -7.14 -12.48
CA ARG A 241 -6.64 -6.98 -11.08
C ARG A 241 -7.65 -8.03 -10.58
N SER A 242 -7.54 -8.39 -9.31
CA SER A 242 -8.48 -9.27 -8.59
C SER A 242 -8.42 -9.04 -7.08
N PHE A 243 -9.46 -9.44 -6.34
CA PHE A 243 -9.42 -9.57 -4.88
C PHE A 243 -8.75 -10.87 -4.40
N ASP A 244 -8.31 -11.69 -5.34
CA ASP A 244 -7.67 -12.97 -5.10
C ASP A 244 -6.39 -12.98 -5.93
N GLN A 245 -5.24 -12.84 -5.27
CA GLN A 245 -3.93 -12.84 -5.93
C GLN A 245 -3.70 -14.10 -6.79
N LYS A 246 -4.13 -15.29 -6.36
CA LYS A 246 -4.00 -16.52 -7.17
C LYS A 246 -4.85 -16.42 -8.44
N PHE A 247 -6.05 -15.85 -8.33
CA PHE A 247 -6.89 -15.63 -9.51
C PHE A 247 -6.29 -14.56 -10.44
N LYS A 248 -5.74 -13.46 -9.91
CA LYS A 248 -5.01 -12.45 -10.70
C LYS A 248 -3.84 -13.11 -11.45
N GLU A 249 -3.00 -13.88 -10.78
CA GLU A 249 -1.86 -14.56 -11.40
C GLU A 249 -2.29 -15.52 -12.50
N LYS A 250 -3.37 -16.27 -12.26
CA LYS A 250 -3.97 -17.14 -13.27
C LYS A 250 -4.36 -16.36 -14.52
N ILE A 251 -5.16 -15.30 -14.38
CA ILE A 251 -5.63 -14.53 -15.55
C ILE A 251 -4.50 -13.74 -16.22
N LEU A 252 -3.47 -13.32 -15.47
CA LEU A 252 -2.26 -12.72 -16.03
C LEU A 252 -1.53 -13.73 -16.91
N LYS A 253 -1.32 -14.96 -16.43
CA LYS A 253 -0.69 -16.02 -17.21
C LYS A 253 -1.49 -16.33 -18.49
N GLU A 254 -2.81 -16.51 -18.37
CA GLU A 254 -3.70 -16.74 -19.51
C GLU A 254 -3.66 -15.57 -20.52
N PHE A 255 -3.59 -14.33 -20.04
CA PHE A 255 -3.47 -13.13 -20.87
C PHE A 255 -2.15 -13.09 -21.66
N LEU A 256 -1.02 -13.41 -21.02
CA LEU A 256 0.29 -13.47 -21.68
C LEU A 256 0.31 -14.60 -22.73
N GLU A 257 -0.19 -15.79 -22.39
CA GLU A 257 -0.28 -16.93 -23.32
C GLU A 257 -1.20 -16.64 -24.52
N ALA A 258 -2.29 -15.93 -24.30
CA ALA A 258 -3.19 -15.48 -25.36
C ALA A 258 -2.49 -14.49 -26.28
N GLY A 259 -1.78 -13.50 -25.76
CA GLY A 259 -1.08 -12.51 -26.57
C GLY A 259 0.04 -13.12 -27.43
N GLU A 260 0.78 -14.12 -26.92
CA GLU A 260 1.74 -14.91 -27.70
C GLU A 260 1.06 -15.72 -28.82
N SER A 261 -0.08 -16.33 -28.52
CA SER A 261 -0.86 -17.08 -29.51
C SER A 261 -1.42 -16.19 -30.61
N ILE A 262 -1.87 -14.99 -30.23
CA ILE A 262 -2.31 -13.93 -31.13
C ILE A 262 -1.15 -13.44 -32.02
N ALA A 263 0.03 -13.26 -31.44
CA ALA A 263 1.23 -12.88 -32.20
C ALA A 263 1.51 -13.89 -33.33
N ARG A 264 1.53 -15.19 -32.97
CA ARG A 264 1.77 -16.28 -33.93
C ARG A 264 0.76 -16.31 -35.07
N MET A 265 -0.55 -16.22 -34.78
CA MET A 265 -1.57 -16.28 -35.84
C MET A 265 -1.57 -15.07 -36.77
N THR A 266 -1.10 -13.91 -36.29
CA THR A 266 -1.01 -12.67 -37.08
C THR A 266 0.37 -12.47 -37.73
N ARG A 267 1.30 -13.43 -37.57
CA ARG A 267 2.69 -13.35 -38.05
C ARG A 267 3.48 -12.16 -37.46
N THR A 268 3.14 -11.75 -36.25
CA THR A 268 3.83 -10.71 -35.48
C THR A 268 4.64 -11.31 -34.33
N THR A 269 5.39 -10.48 -33.63
CA THR A 269 6.02 -10.84 -32.34
C THR A 269 5.50 -9.92 -31.24
N VAL A 270 5.42 -10.42 -30.01
CA VAL A 270 5.00 -9.63 -28.85
C VAL A 270 6.14 -9.50 -27.84
N GLN A 271 6.16 -8.37 -27.14
CA GLN A 271 7.03 -8.13 -26.00
C GLN A 271 6.18 -7.66 -24.83
N TYR A 272 6.51 -8.17 -23.65
CA TYR A 272 5.88 -7.79 -22.40
C TYR A 272 6.88 -7.08 -21.51
N LYS A 273 6.45 -5.99 -20.89
CA LYS A 273 7.22 -5.30 -19.85
C LYS A 273 6.29 -5.00 -18.68
N GLN A 274 6.60 -5.53 -17.51
CA GLN A 274 5.90 -5.11 -16.29
C GLN A 274 6.17 -3.63 -16.04
N ALA A 275 5.10 -2.88 -15.79
CA ALA A 275 5.15 -1.48 -15.45
C ALA A 275 5.00 -1.33 -13.94
N GLY A 276 6.07 -0.94 -13.25
CA GLY A 276 6.06 -0.86 -11.79
C GLY A 276 6.09 -2.22 -11.10
N TYR A 277 5.67 -2.24 -9.84
CA TYR A 277 5.65 -3.43 -8.99
C TYR A 277 4.25 -4.04 -8.94
N THR A 278 4.22 -5.34 -8.64
CA THR A 278 2.96 -6.02 -8.33
C THR A 278 2.56 -5.70 -6.90
N TYR A 279 1.33 -5.20 -6.71
CA TYR A 279 0.73 -5.02 -5.40
C TYR A 279 -0.20 -6.19 -5.13
N GLU A 280 -0.16 -6.75 -3.93
CA GLU A 280 -1.01 -7.88 -3.58
C GLU A 280 -2.26 -7.50 -2.79
N ASP A 281 -3.24 -8.39 -2.77
CA ASP A 281 -4.46 -8.18 -1.98
C ASP A 281 -4.11 -8.12 -0.50
N ILE A 282 -4.70 -7.19 0.23
CA ILE A 282 -4.55 -7.12 1.68
C ILE A 282 -5.14 -8.38 2.32
N ARG A 283 -4.31 -8.99 3.17
CA ARG A 283 -4.68 -10.09 4.05
C ARG A 283 -4.49 -9.63 5.49
N ASN A 284 -5.43 -8.87 6.04
CA ASN A 284 -5.33 -8.28 7.39
C ASN A 284 -5.39 -9.32 8.51
N ASN A 285 -4.38 -9.45 9.37
CA ASN A 285 -4.38 -10.49 10.41
C ASN A 285 -5.60 -10.39 11.38
N PRO A 286 -6.45 -11.44 11.52
CA PRO A 286 -7.68 -11.34 12.32
C PRO A 286 -7.44 -11.13 13.82
N GLY A 287 -6.30 -11.61 14.34
CA GLY A 287 -5.89 -11.33 15.71
C GLY A 287 -5.60 -9.84 15.91
N LEU A 288 -4.91 -9.20 14.96
CA LEU A 288 -4.68 -7.75 14.96
C LEU A 288 -5.99 -6.96 14.79
N GLU A 289 -6.87 -7.40 13.89
CA GLU A 289 -8.18 -6.78 13.66
C GLU A 289 -8.99 -6.70 14.97
N ALA A 290 -9.06 -7.81 15.70
CA ALA A 290 -9.82 -7.88 16.95
C ALA A 290 -9.24 -6.99 18.06
N LEU A 291 -7.92 -6.90 18.17
CA LEU A 291 -7.26 -6.00 19.13
C LEU A 291 -7.52 -4.54 18.75
N LEU A 292 -7.38 -4.20 17.47
CA LEU A 292 -7.57 -2.84 16.99
C LEU A 292 -9.02 -2.39 17.11
N GLU A 293 -10.00 -3.25 16.79
CA GLU A 293 -11.43 -2.96 16.91
C GLU A 293 -11.80 -2.59 18.35
N LYS A 294 -11.30 -3.37 19.31
CA LYS A 294 -11.46 -3.07 20.73
C LYS A 294 -10.85 -1.71 21.08
N ASN A 295 -9.62 -1.43 20.64
CA ASN A 295 -8.94 -0.18 20.96
C ASN A 295 -9.62 1.04 20.31
N PHE A 296 -10.10 0.94 19.06
CA PHE A 296 -10.90 1.99 18.44
C PHE A 296 -12.21 2.24 19.21
N THR A 297 -12.91 1.19 19.61
CA THR A 297 -14.15 1.30 20.39
C THR A 297 -13.89 1.98 21.75
N GLU A 298 -12.80 1.62 22.43
CA GLU A 298 -12.39 2.28 23.70
C GLU A 298 -12.01 3.75 23.50
N LEU A 299 -11.50 4.12 22.32
CA LEU A 299 -11.21 5.51 21.93
C LEU A 299 -12.46 6.29 21.46
N GLY A 300 -13.63 5.65 21.42
CA GLY A 300 -14.91 6.27 21.03
C GLY A 300 -15.17 6.32 19.53
N GLU A 301 -14.39 5.59 18.72
CA GLU A 301 -14.67 5.44 17.30
C GLU A 301 -15.81 4.45 17.03
N VAL A 302 -16.58 4.71 15.98
CA VAL A 302 -17.57 3.76 15.45
C VAL A 302 -16.89 2.97 14.33
N VAL A 303 -16.61 1.70 14.59
CA VAL A 303 -16.00 0.80 13.61
C VAL A 303 -17.06 0.34 12.62
N MET A 304 -16.84 0.65 11.34
CA MET A 304 -17.73 0.32 10.24
C MET A 304 -17.25 -0.96 9.53
N PRO A 305 -18.16 -1.78 8.99
CA PRO A 305 -17.76 -2.90 8.14
C PRO A 305 -17.16 -2.37 6.83
N ARG A 306 -16.04 -2.96 6.38
CA ARG A 306 -15.49 -2.62 5.07
C ARG A 306 -16.44 -3.05 3.95
N ARG A 307 -16.87 -2.08 3.15
CA ARG A 307 -17.79 -2.23 2.02
C ARG A 307 -17.07 -2.00 0.69
N LYS A 308 -17.32 -2.83 -0.32
CA LYS A 308 -16.66 -2.71 -1.63
C LYS A 308 -17.08 -1.47 -2.40
N GLU A 309 -18.29 -1.01 -2.13
CA GLU A 309 -18.96 0.11 -2.77
C GLU A 309 -18.34 1.45 -2.38
N LEU A 310 -17.51 1.49 -1.32
CA LEU A 310 -16.81 2.68 -0.88
C LEU A 310 -15.53 2.98 -1.66
N GLY A 311 -15.30 2.26 -2.77
CA GLY A 311 -14.05 2.31 -3.50
C GLY A 311 -12.98 1.46 -2.82
N ILE A 312 -12.16 0.82 -3.65
CA ILE A 312 -11.09 -0.06 -3.21
C ILE A 312 -9.83 0.30 -3.98
N GLY A 313 -8.80 0.70 -3.23
CA GLY A 313 -7.49 1.00 -3.75
C GLY A 313 -6.63 -0.24 -3.94
N CYS A 314 -5.35 0.02 -4.19
CA CYS A 314 -4.27 -0.95 -4.22
C CYS A 314 -3.19 -0.40 -3.31
N THR A 315 -2.53 -1.25 -2.53
CA THR A 315 -1.46 -0.81 -1.63
C THR A 315 -0.41 -1.90 -1.52
N ASP A 316 0.85 -1.51 -1.41
CA ASP A 316 1.97 -2.43 -1.22
C ASP A 316 2.09 -2.93 0.24
N VAL A 317 1.23 -2.48 1.17
CA VAL A 317 1.02 -3.16 2.46
C VAL A 317 0.47 -4.57 2.25
N GLY A 318 -0.30 -4.77 1.17
CA GLY A 318 -0.77 -6.09 0.77
C GLY A 318 0.38 -7.09 0.67
N ASN A 319 1.50 -6.71 0.05
CA ASN A 319 2.68 -7.57 -0.05
C ASN A 319 3.24 -7.98 1.32
N ILE A 320 3.26 -7.07 2.30
CA ILE A 320 3.71 -7.36 3.66
C ILE A 320 2.79 -8.38 4.34
N THR A 321 1.47 -8.23 4.17
CA THR A 321 0.46 -9.10 4.80
C THR A 321 0.51 -10.55 4.33
N HIS A 322 1.20 -10.84 3.23
CA HIS A 322 1.42 -12.21 2.75
C HIS A 322 2.64 -12.87 3.42
N VAL A 323 3.57 -12.08 3.98
CA VAL A 323 4.86 -12.57 4.48
C VAL A 323 4.95 -12.57 6.00
N ILE A 324 4.34 -11.58 6.67
CA ILE A 324 4.31 -11.49 8.14
C ILE A 324 2.90 -11.13 8.63
N PRO A 325 2.57 -11.38 9.92
CA PRO A 325 1.35 -10.88 10.52
C PRO A 325 1.29 -9.35 10.40
N ALA A 326 0.42 -8.83 9.54
CA ALA A 326 0.28 -7.41 9.34
C ALA A 326 -1.16 -6.97 9.15
N LEU A 327 -1.38 -5.67 9.34
CA LEU A 327 -2.69 -5.06 9.18
C LEU A 327 -2.60 -3.61 8.66
N GLN A 328 -3.48 -3.31 7.71
CA GLN A 328 -3.88 -1.96 7.30
C GLN A 328 -5.34 -1.72 7.70
N SER A 329 -5.55 -0.62 8.42
CA SER A 329 -6.88 -0.16 8.82
C SER A 329 -7.12 1.27 8.37
N TYR A 330 -8.36 1.75 8.51
CA TYR A 330 -8.68 3.17 8.35
C TYR A 330 -9.09 3.82 9.67
N VAL A 331 -8.74 5.10 9.81
CA VAL A 331 -9.32 6.01 10.79
C VAL A 331 -10.09 7.11 10.05
N LYS A 332 -11.32 7.38 10.48
CA LYS A 332 -12.13 8.46 9.91
C LYS A 332 -11.42 9.80 10.13
N VAL A 333 -11.30 10.60 9.08
CA VAL A 333 -11.00 12.03 9.10
C VAL A 333 -12.33 12.78 9.01
N VAL A 334 -12.93 12.79 7.82
CA VAL A 334 -14.23 13.41 7.52
C VAL A 334 -15.09 12.41 6.73
N PRO A 335 -16.37 12.20 7.10
CA PRO A 335 -17.26 11.28 6.39
C PRO A 335 -17.52 11.72 4.94
N GLU A 336 -17.92 10.75 4.11
CA GLU A 336 -18.33 10.94 2.69
C GLU A 336 -17.26 11.44 1.70
N LEU A 337 -16.19 12.07 2.18
CA LEU A 337 -15.07 12.47 1.33
C LEU A 337 -14.30 11.24 0.82
N ARG A 338 -13.63 11.40 -0.32
CA ARG A 338 -12.85 10.33 -0.97
C ARG A 338 -11.39 10.73 -1.03
N GLY A 339 -10.50 9.77 -0.82
CA GLY A 339 -9.09 9.97 -1.13
C GLY A 339 -8.91 10.38 -2.58
N HIS A 340 -7.79 11.05 -2.87
CA HIS A 340 -7.44 11.58 -4.20
C HIS A 340 -8.43 12.64 -4.70
N THR A 341 -9.05 13.38 -3.78
CA THR A 341 -9.78 14.63 -4.09
C THR A 341 -9.20 15.80 -3.32
N ARG A 342 -9.44 17.01 -3.84
CA ARG A 342 -8.99 18.24 -3.20
C ARG A 342 -9.63 18.45 -1.83
N GLU A 343 -10.91 18.10 -1.70
CA GLU A 343 -11.65 18.24 -0.45
C GLU A 343 -11.06 17.37 0.66
N PHE A 344 -10.61 16.15 0.33
CA PHE A 344 -9.96 15.27 1.30
C PHE A 344 -8.55 15.75 1.64
N GLU A 345 -7.80 16.25 0.66
CA GLU A 345 -6.50 16.88 0.91
C GLU A 345 -6.62 18.08 1.88
N GLU A 346 -7.63 18.93 1.68
CA GLU A 346 -7.90 20.06 2.58
C GLU A 346 -8.33 19.58 3.98
N ALA A 347 -9.10 18.49 4.06
CA ALA A 347 -9.46 17.86 5.34
C ALA A 347 -8.24 17.31 6.09
N CYS A 348 -7.20 16.85 5.40
CA CYS A 348 -5.97 16.32 6.01
C CYS A 348 -5.13 17.38 6.76
N LYS A 349 -5.42 18.68 6.62
CA LYS A 349 -4.81 19.77 7.43
C LYS A 349 -5.80 20.47 8.37
N SER A 350 -6.98 19.90 8.57
CA SER A 350 -8.03 20.45 9.43
C SER A 350 -7.94 19.93 10.88
N GLU A 351 -8.77 20.48 11.77
CA GLU A 351 -8.95 19.94 13.13
C GLU A 351 -9.44 18.49 13.13
N ASP A 352 -10.27 18.10 12.14
CA ASP A 352 -10.67 16.70 11.96
C ASP A 352 -9.49 15.81 11.58
N GLY A 353 -8.54 16.36 10.80
CA GLY A 353 -7.24 15.73 10.51
C GLY A 353 -6.39 15.55 11.76
N LYS A 354 -6.26 16.60 12.59
CA LYS A 354 -5.54 16.53 13.88
C LYS A 354 -6.17 15.49 14.81
N ARG A 355 -7.50 15.45 14.91
CA ARG A 355 -8.22 14.43 15.69
C ARG A 355 -7.93 13.02 15.18
N ALA A 356 -8.04 12.80 13.86
CA ALA A 356 -7.79 11.50 13.25
C ALA A 356 -6.35 11.03 13.46
N LEU A 357 -5.37 11.93 13.34
CA LEU A 357 -3.96 11.67 13.68
C LEU A 357 -3.84 11.16 15.12
N LEU A 358 -4.37 11.89 16.09
CA LEU A 358 -4.23 11.51 17.50
C LEU A 358 -4.95 10.18 17.79
N THR A 359 -6.15 9.97 17.24
CA THR A 359 -6.87 8.70 17.37
C THR A 359 -6.09 7.53 16.75
N GLY A 360 -5.55 7.70 15.54
CA GLY A 360 -4.76 6.66 14.86
C GLY A 360 -3.47 6.32 15.61
N ALA A 361 -2.73 7.33 16.08
CA ALA A 361 -1.53 7.14 16.90
C ALA A 361 -1.83 6.33 18.17
N LYS A 362 -2.93 6.67 18.86
CA LYS A 362 -3.37 5.96 20.07
C LYS A 362 -3.77 4.53 19.75
N ALA A 363 -4.56 4.31 18.71
CA ALA A 363 -5.04 2.98 18.33
C ALA A 363 -3.86 2.04 17.97
N LEU A 364 -2.87 2.53 17.22
CA LEU A 364 -1.62 1.81 16.94
C LEU A 364 -0.85 1.47 18.22
N ALA A 365 -0.63 2.48 19.09
CA ALA A 365 0.11 2.29 20.34
C ALA A 365 -0.57 1.27 21.26
N LEU A 366 -1.88 1.40 21.48
CA LEU A 366 -2.63 0.50 22.34
C LEU A 366 -2.61 -0.94 21.83
N THR A 367 -2.70 -1.12 20.50
CA THR A 367 -2.66 -2.45 19.86
C THR A 367 -1.28 -3.09 20.01
N ALA A 368 -0.20 -2.33 19.80
CA ALA A 368 1.15 -2.80 20.06
C ALA A 368 1.37 -3.16 21.54
N LEU A 369 0.84 -2.36 22.47
CA LEU A 369 0.92 -2.65 23.91
C LEU A 369 0.15 -3.92 24.31
N ASP A 370 -0.98 -4.21 23.66
CA ASP A 370 -1.68 -5.48 23.87
C ASP A 370 -0.82 -6.69 23.45
N LEU A 371 -0.07 -6.58 22.35
CA LEU A 371 0.86 -7.62 21.90
C LEU A 371 2.08 -7.76 22.82
N LEU A 372 2.68 -6.63 23.22
CA LEU A 372 3.87 -6.61 24.09
C LEU A 372 3.55 -7.11 25.51
N SER A 373 2.32 -6.93 25.99
CA SER A 373 1.93 -7.28 27.36
C SER A 373 1.23 -8.62 27.51
N SER A 374 0.80 -9.27 26.42
CA SER A 374 0.13 -10.58 26.45
C SER A 374 0.74 -11.56 25.44
N PRO A 375 1.52 -12.55 25.92
CA PRO A 375 1.98 -13.65 25.08
C PRO A 375 0.82 -14.39 24.38
N GLU A 376 -0.34 -14.50 25.03
CA GLU A 376 -1.53 -15.13 24.45
C GLU A 376 -2.10 -14.32 23.27
N ALA A 377 -2.03 -12.99 23.32
CA ALA A 377 -2.42 -12.14 22.20
C ALA A 377 -1.48 -12.33 21.00
N MET A 378 -0.17 -12.36 21.25
CA MET A 378 0.82 -12.62 20.22
C MET A 378 0.67 -14.01 19.60
N GLU A 379 0.41 -15.04 20.40
CA GLU A 379 0.19 -16.41 19.93
C GLU A 379 -1.05 -16.49 19.02
N LYS A 380 -2.15 -15.81 19.38
CA LYS A 380 -3.34 -15.73 18.52
C LYS A 380 -3.04 -15.05 17.18
N VAL A 381 -2.22 -13.99 17.17
CA VAL A 381 -1.79 -13.32 15.94
C VAL A 381 -0.96 -14.28 15.08
N LYS A 382 0.01 -15.00 15.66
CA LYS A 382 0.82 -15.99 14.93
C LYS A 382 -0.04 -17.13 14.37
N LYS A 383 -0.89 -17.73 15.20
CA LYS A 383 -1.78 -18.81 14.79
C LYS A 383 -2.73 -18.40 13.66
N SER A 384 -3.36 -17.23 13.77
CA SER A 384 -4.29 -16.74 12.74
C SER A 384 -3.58 -16.40 11.43
N PHE A 385 -2.29 -16.07 11.47
CA PHE A 385 -1.47 -15.92 10.27
C PHE A 385 -1.16 -17.28 9.61
N GLU A 386 -0.80 -18.29 10.39
CA GLU A 386 -0.56 -19.65 9.88
C GLU A 386 -1.81 -20.28 9.27
N GLU A 387 -2.94 -20.24 9.98
CA GLU A 387 -4.24 -20.75 9.50
C GLU A 387 -4.66 -20.07 8.19
N ARG A 388 -4.34 -18.78 8.04
CA ARG A 388 -4.56 -18.08 6.78
C ARG A 388 -3.63 -18.61 5.70
N ARG A 389 -2.33 -18.75 5.95
CA ARG A 389 -1.40 -19.23 4.92
C ARG A 389 -1.86 -20.57 4.36
N GLU A 390 -2.35 -21.48 5.20
CA GLU A 390 -2.94 -22.76 4.74
C GLU A 390 -4.18 -22.60 3.85
N CYS A 391 -4.97 -21.54 4.02
CA CYS A 391 -6.14 -21.26 3.19
C CYS A 391 -5.79 -20.62 1.84
N PHE A 392 -4.65 -19.93 1.76
CA PHE A 392 -4.24 -19.14 0.59
C PHE A 392 -2.98 -19.63 -0.12
N GLU A 393 -2.22 -20.59 0.41
CA GLU A 393 -1.12 -21.33 -0.22
C GLU A 393 -1.61 -22.70 -0.70
#